data_AF-A0A6A2S1B4-F1
#
_entry.id   AF-A0A6A2S1B4-F1
#
_cell.length_a   1.000
_cell.length_b   1.000
_cell.length_c   1.000
_cell.angle_alpha   90.00
_cell.angle_beta   90.00
_cell.angle_gamma   90.00
#
_symmetry.space_group_name_H-M   'P 1'
#
loop_
_entity.id
_entity.type
_entity.pdbx_description
1 polymer ?
#
loop_
_entity_poly.entity_id
_entity_poly.type
_entity_poly.pdbx_seq_one_letter_code
_entity_poly.pdbx_strand_id
1 'polypeptide(L)' 'MEAKFRIGEKVKIANHPDKSKIGKEVEIINLHHSNFNPQKGYVDEWLYNVWDGAKSLGWAPECDLVINKPS' A
#
# COMPACT_ATOMS: atom_id res chain seq x y z
N MET A 1 -10.90 8.70 -8.66
CA MET A 1 -10.13 7.58 -9.21
C MET A 1 -10.62 6.28 -8.58
N GLU A 2 -10.66 5.13 -9.27
CA GLU A 2 -10.98 3.86 -8.61
C GLU A 2 -9.76 3.30 -7.87
N ALA A 3 -9.96 2.61 -6.74
CA ALA A 3 -8.88 1.96 -6.02
C ALA A 3 -8.29 0.83 -6.86
N LYS A 4 -6.97 0.83 -7.06
CA LYS A 4 -6.25 -0.20 -7.81
C LYS A 4 -6.23 -1.55 -7.11
N PHE A 5 -6.07 -1.55 -5.79
CA PHE A 5 -6.03 -2.77 -4.97
C PHE A 5 -7.30 -2.91 -4.12
N ARG A 6 -7.66 -4.14 -3.79
CA ARG A 6 -8.84 -4.45 -2.96
C ARG A 6 -8.46 -5.03 -1.61
N ILE A 7 -9.35 -4.91 -0.61
CA ILE A 7 -9.18 -5.59 0.68
C ILE A 7 -9.11 -7.11 0.45
N GLY A 8 -8.17 -7.77 1.12
CA GLY A 8 -7.85 -9.19 0.96
C GLY A 8 -6.84 -9.48 -0.18
N GLU A 9 -6.48 -8.47 -0.98
CA GLU A 9 -5.52 -8.64 -2.07
C GLU A 9 -4.09 -8.71 -1.53
N LYS A 10 -3.30 -9.62 -2.08
CA LYS A 10 -1.89 -9.79 -1.75
C LYS A 10 -1.01 -9.04 -2.74
N VAL A 11 -0.22 -8.11 -2.23
CA VAL A 11 0.67 -7.23 -3.00
C VAL A 11 2.09 -7.31 -2.43
N LYS A 12 3.06 -6.75 -3.16
CA LYS A 12 4.43 -6.59 -2.68
C LYS A 12 4.73 -5.12 -2.42
N ILE A 13 5.51 -4.87 -1.36
CA ILE A 13 6.06 -3.54 -1.09
C ILE A 13 7.16 -3.25 -2.12
N ALA A 14 6.95 -2.26 -2.98
CA ALA A 14 7.92 -1.83 -3.98
C ALA A 14 8.87 -0.75 -3.44
N ASN A 15 8.39 0.10 -2.53
CA ASN A 15 9.17 1.17 -1.94
C ASN A 15 8.82 1.35 -0.47
N HIS A 16 9.84 1.53 0.37
CA HIS A 16 9.70 1.72 1.80
C HIS A 16 10.97 2.36 2.36
N PRO A 17 10.88 3.22 3.42
CA PRO A 17 12.06 3.80 4.06
C PRO A 17 13.03 2.73 4.60
N ASP A 18 12.47 1.71 5.27
CA ASP A 18 13.21 0.50 5.63
C ASP A 18 13.28 -0.44 4.42
N LYS A 19 14.47 -0.52 3.82
CA LYS A 19 14.75 -1.32 2.62
C LYS A 19 14.56 -2.82 2.81
N SER A 20 14.61 -3.33 4.05
CA SER A 20 14.37 -4.75 4.33
C SER A 20 12.92 -5.19 4.09
N LYS A 21 11.99 -4.22 3.99
CA LYS A 21 10.57 -4.47 3.70
C LYS A 21 10.27 -4.58 2.21
N ILE A 22 11.15 -4.08 1.34
CA ILE A 22 10.93 -4.12 -0.10
C ILE A 22 10.93 -5.58 -0.58
N GLY A 23 9.98 -5.92 -1.43
CA GLY A 23 9.74 -7.27 -1.95
C GLY A 23 8.89 -8.16 -1.03
N LYS A 24 8.62 -7.74 0.23
CA LYS A 24 7.77 -8.49 1.15
C LYS A 24 6.33 -8.53 0.65
N GLU A 25 5.73 -9.71 0.65
CA GLU A 25 4.29 -9.90 0.41
C GLU A 25 3.49 -9.43 1.63
N VAL A 26 2.45 -8.63 1.37
CA VAL A 26 1.53 -8.10 2.36
C VAL A 26 0.11 -8.13 1.83
N GLU A 27 -0.86 -8.18 2.73
CA GLU A 27 -2.28 -8.17 2.41
C GLU A 27 -2.88 -6.78 2.67
N ILE A 28 -3.74 -6.31 1.77
CA ILE A 28 -4.51 -5.09 2.01
C ILE A 28 -5.63 -5.39 3.00
N ILE A 29 -5.62 -4.75 4.17
CA ILE A 29 -6.67 -4.95 5.18
C ILE A 29 -7.64 -3.78 5.27
N ASN A 30 -7.27 -2.61 4.73
CA ASN A 30 -8.15 -1.45 4.67
C ASN A 30 -7.72 -0.51 3.53
N LEU A 31 -8.65 0.32 3.05
CA LEU A 31 -8.42 1.32 2.02
C LEU A 31 -9.07 2.64 2.40
N HIS A 32 -8.40 3.74 2.07
CA HIS A 32 -8.87 5.09 2.33
C HIS A 32 -8.52 5.99 1.15
N HIS A 33 -9.53 6.69 0.63
CA HIS A 33 -9.31 7.72 -0.36
C HIS A 33 -9.03 9.03 0.34
N SER A 34 -7.80 9.53 0.21
CA SER A 34 -7.43 10.85 0.73
C SER A 34 -7.30 11.84 -0.40
N ASN A 35 -7.79 13.04 -0.18
CA ASN A 35 -7.51 14.21 -1.02
C ASN A 35 -6.39 15.09 -0.44
N PHE A 36 -5.76 14.63 0.65
CA PHE A 36 -4.73 15.38 1.38
C PHE A 36 -3.64 14.45 1.93
N ASN A 37 -2.40 14.77 1.61
CA ASN A 37 -1.20 14.15 2.15
C ASN A 37 -0.35 15.23 2.84
N PRO A 38 -0.03 15.11 4.15
CA PRO A 38 0.72 16.12 4.88
C PRO A 38 2.08 16.50 4.26
N GLN A 39 2.71 15.59 3.50
CA GLN A 39 4.01 15.82 2.86
C GLN A 39 3.89 16.36 1.43
N LYS A 40 2.78 16.08 0.74
CA LYS A 40 2.60 16.42 -0.69
C LYS A 40 1.51 17.48 -0.94
N GLY A 41 0.76 17.88 0.08
CA GLY A 41 -0.38 18.79 -0.04
C GLY A 41 -1.65 18.08 -0.50
N TYR A 42 -2.46 18.76 -1.32
CA TYR A 42 -3.69 18.18 -1.88
C TYR A 42 -3.33 17.21 -3.01
N VAL A 43 -3.48 15.91 -2.74
CA VAL A 43 -3.24 14.83 -3.68
C VAL A 43 -4.43 13.90 -3.61
N ASP A 44 -5.08 13.67 -4.75
CA ASP A 44 -6.11 12.65 -4.92
C ASP A 44 -5.41 11.29 -5.00
N GLU A 45 -5.29 10.59 -3.88
CA GLU A 45 -4.62 9.28 -3.82
C GLU A 45 -5.35 8.27 -2.93
N TRP A 46 -5.22 7.00 -3.32
CA TRP A 46 -5.62 5.88 -2.49
C TRP A 46 -4.47 5.48 -1.56
N LEU A 47 -4.80 5.40 -0.27
CA LEU A 47 -3.94 4.85 0.77
C LEU A 47 -4.45 3.47 1.17
N TYR A 48 -3.51 2.56 1.37
CA TYR A 48 -3.80 1.16 1.67
C TYR A 48 -3.11 0.76 2.97
N ASN A 49 -3.88 0.25 3.92
CA ASN A 49 -3.31 -0.32 5.14
C ASN A 49 -2.86 -1.75 4.85
N VAL A 50 -1.57 -2.02 5.04
CA VAL A 50 -0.97 -3.30 4.68
C VAL A 50 -0.63 -4.13 5.92
N TRP A 51 -0.91 -5.43 5.84
CA TRP A 51 -0.71 -6.41 6.90
C TRP A 51 0.31 -7.46 6.47
N ASP A 52 1.26 -7.77 7.34
CA ASP A 52 2.38 -8.65 7.00
C ASP A 52 2.22 -10.11 7.44
N GLY A 53 1.01 -10.47 7.87
CA GLY A 53 0.66 -11.74 8.49
C GLY A 53 0.68 -11.71 10.01
N ALA A 54 1.45 -10.80 10.63
CA ALA A 54 1.57 -10.69 12.08
C ALA A 54 1.10 -9.33 12.63
N LYS A 55 1.31 -8.24 11.89
CA LYS A 55 0.90 -6.90 12.27
C LYS A 55 0.64 -6.00 11.06
N SER A 56 -0.06 -4.89 11.31
CA SER A 56 -0.15 -3.79 10.36
C SER A 56 1.23 -3.11 10.26
N LEU A 57 1.67 -2.86 9.02
CA LEU A 57 2.87 -2.07 8.76
C LEU A 57 2.54 -0.59 8.49
N GLY A 58 1.27 -0.20 8.60
CA GLY A 58 0.79 1.16 8.37
C GLY A 58 0.17 1.36 6.98
N TRP A 59 -0.05 2.63 6.65
CA TRP A 59 -0.66 3.07 5.40
C TRP A 59 0.42 3.34 4.35
N ALA A 60 0.25 2.75 3.17
CA ALA A 60 1.11 2.94 2.03
C ALA A 60 0.32 3.54 0.85
N PRO A 61 0.88 4.50 0.11
CA PRO A 61 0.28 4.99 -1.13
C PRO A 61 0.38 3.94 -2.23
N GLU A 62 -0.46 4.07 -3.25
CA GLU A 62 -0.49 3.15 -4.38
C GLU A 62 0.88 2.93 -5.05
N CYS A 63 1.69 3.99 -5.16
CA CYS A 63 2.99 3.94 -5.82
C CYS A 63 4.02 3.06 -5.11
N ASP A 64 3.82 2.79 -3.83
CA ASP A 64 4.74 1.99 -3.01
C ASP A 64 4.37 0.49 -3.04
N LEU A 65 3.32 0.11 -3.76
CA LEU A 65 2.79 -1.25 -3.83
C LEU A 65 2.70 -1.75 -5.27
N VAL A 66 2.96 -3.04 -5.48
CA VAL A 66 2.83 -3.70 -6.79
C VAL A 66 2.10 -5.03 -6.68
N ILE A 67 1.30 -5.37 -7.70
CA ILE A 67 0.61 -6.66 -7.77
C ILE A 67 1.64 -7.77 -7.77
N ASN A 68 1.43 -8.79 -6.94
CA ASN A 68 2.22 -10.01 -7.03
C ASN A 68 1.76 -10.82 -8.24
N LYS A 69 2.27 -10.51 -9.44
CA LYS A 69 2.03 -11.35 -10.61
C LYS A 69 2.96 -12.57 -10.54
N PRO A 70 2.43 -13.81 -10.60
CA PRO A 70 3.26 -14.95 -10.95
C PRO A 70 3.79 -14.71 -12.37
N SER A 71 5.10 -14.91 -12.54
CA SER A 71 5.78 -14.86 -13.84
C SER A 71 5.49 -16.11 -14.66
#